data_AF-A0A536XVX3-F1
#
_entry.id   AF-A0A536XVX3-F1
#
_cell.length_a   1.000
_cell.length_b   1.000
_cell.length_c   1.000
_cell.angle_alpha   90.00
_cell.angle_beta   90.00
_cell.angle_gamma   90.00
#
_symmetry.space_group_name_H-M   'P 1'
#
loop_
_entity.id
_entity.type
_entity.pdbx_description
1 polymer ?
#
loop_
_entity_poly.entity_id
_entity_poly.type
_entity_poly.pdbx_seq_one_letter_code
_entity_poly.pdbx_strand_id
1 'polypeptide(L)'
;PMASVDELRLIRGFDAKTVAALLPYVTVLPVTSSNINVNTASPELLAALVQGLDLPTAQRIAEERLGKPFSDINAFKSKLPQGPTQTMAGMDVKTDFFLVVLDTSIRRHERRSEALLQRLPSKTTTVIWHRPQPLIGGGLQPSSGSDEPDESR
;
A
#
# COMPACT_ATOMS: atom_id res chain seq x y z
N PRO A 1 -10.27 16.35 -2.04
CA PRO A 1 -9.49 15.10 -2.22
C PRO A 1 -8.76 14.77 -0.92
N MET A 2 -8.72 13.50 -0.52
CA MET A 2 -8.01 13.10 0.70
C MET A 2 -6.50 13.30 0.52
N ALA A 3 -5.79 13.72 1.57
CA ALA A 3 -4.33 13.88 1.54
C ALA A 3 -3.58 12.74 2.26
N SER A 4 -4.26 11.97 3.11
CA SER A 4 -3.72 10.78 3.79
C SER A 4 -4.80 9.71 3.97
N VAL A 5 -4.39 8.44 4.06
CA VAL A 5 -5.26 7.32 4.47
C VAL A 5 -5.82 7.55 5.87
N ASP A 6 -5.10 8.25 6.75
CA ASP A 6 -5.55 8.56 8.11
C ASP A 6 -6.85 9.38 8.15
N GLU A 7 -7.14 10.13 7.08
CA GLU A 7 -8.39 10.88 6.94
C GLU A 7 -9.62 9.96 6.83
N LEU A 8 -9.45 8.65 6.58
CA LEU A 8 -10.54 7.68 6.68
C LEU A 8 -11.18 7.69 8.08
N ARG A 9 -10.41 7.99 9.13
CA ARG A 9 -10.93 8.09 10.51
C ARG A 9 -11.96 9.22 10.70
N LEU A 10 -12.01 10.17 9.76
CA LEU A 10 -12.99 11.26 9.79
C LEU A 10 -14.35 10.83 9.23
N ILE A 11 -14.43 9.65 8.60
CA ILE A 11 -15.66 9.09 8.04
C ILE A 11 -16.34 8.24 9.11
N ARG A 12 -17.64 8.49 9.35
CA ARG A 12 -18.43 7.68 10.30
C ARG A 12 -18.37 6.20 9.91
N GLY A 13 -18.02 5.35 10.88
CA GLY A 13 -17.89 3.91 10.71
C GLY A 13 -16.45 3.40 10.51
N PHE A 14 -15.47 4.29 10.34
CA PHE A 14 -14.05 3.92 10.25
C PHE A 14 -13.34 4.21 11.57
N ASP A 15 -13.42 3.27 12.51
CA ASP A 15 -12.64 3.34 13.74
C ASP A 15 -11.15 3.06 13.51
N ALA A 16 -10.31 3.33 14.51
CA ALA A 16 -8.86 3.12 14.40
C ALA A 16 -8.49 1.67 14.04
N LYS A 17 -9.26 0.69 14.54
CA LYS A 17 -9.06 -0.73 14.27
C LYS A 17 -9.36 -1.07 12.81
N THR A 18 -10.48 -0.58 12.28
CA THR A 18 -10.90 -0.77 10.89
C THR A 18 -9.91 -0.11 9.94
N VAL A 19 -9.50 1.12 10.23
CA VAL A 19 -8.49 1.81 9.42
C VAL A 19 -7.18 1.03 9.44
N ALA A 20 -6.72 0.55 10.61
CA ALA A 20 -5.51 -0.26 10.70
C ALA A 20 -5.58 -1.56 9.88
N ALA A 21 -6.75 -2.22 9.85
CA ALA A 21 -6.97 -3.41 9.03
C ALA A 21 -6.98 -3.11 7.52
N LEU A 22 -7.40 -1.90 7.12
CA LEU A 22 -7.45 -1.49 5.71
C LEU A 22 -6.13 -0.93 5.19
N LEU A 23 -5.25 -0.42 6.05
CA LEU A 23 -3.96 0.18 5.67
C LEU A 23 -3.17 -0.63 4.62
N PRO A 24 -3.10 -1.98 4.67
CA PRO A 24 -2.36 -2.75 3.68
C PRO A 24 -2.97 -2.73 2.27
N TYR A 25 -4.26 -2.41 2.14
CA TYR A 25 -5.03 -2.56 0.90
C TYR A 25 -5.46 -1.23 0.27
N VAL A 26 -5.31 -0.11 0.98
CA VAL A 26 -5.76 1.20 0.53
C VAL A 26 -4.60 2.16 0.35
N THR A 27 -4.73 3.04 -0.65
CA THR A 27 -3.78 4.12 -0.90
C THR A 27 -4.52 5.38 -1.34
N VAL A 28 -3.90 6.54 -1.15
CA VAL A 28 -4.46 7.83 -1.56
C VAL A 28 -3.57 8.39 -2.67
N LEU A 29 -4.18 8.61 -3.84
CA LEU A 29 -3.52 9.17 -5.01
C LEU A 29 -4.07 10.59 -5.28
N PRO A 30 -3.25 11.51 -5.81
CA PRO A 30 -3.63 12.91 -6.07
C PRO A 30 -4.49 13.06 -7.33
N VAL A 31 -5.48 12.19 -7.54
CA VAL A 31 -6.36 12.16 -8.70
C VAL A 31 -7.81 11.87 -8.27
N THR A 32 -8.76 12.28 -9.09
CA THR A 32 -10.20 12.05 -8.83
C THR A 32 -10.64 10.61 -9.05
N SER A 33 -9.96 9.90 -9.96
CA SER A 33 -10.20 8.49 -10.25
C SER A 33 -8.92 7.84 -10.74
N SER A 34 -8.59 6.67 -10.20
CA SER A 34 -7.51 5.81 -10.69
C SER A 34 -8.01 4.38 -10.74
N ASN A 35 -7.55 3.63 -11.74
CA ASN A 35 -7.85 2.22 -11.88
C ASN A 35 -6.88 1.39 -11.04
N ILE A 36 -7.38 0.29 -10.48
CA ILE A 36 -6.58 -0.67 -9.73
C ILE A 36 -5.81 -1.56 -10.70
N ASN A 37 -4.49 -1.64 -10.52
CA ASN A 37 -3.65 -2.49 -11.34
C ASN A 37 -3.80 -3.97 -10.94
N VAL A 38 -4.44 -4.76 -11.80
CA VAL A 38 -4.70 -6.19 -11.58
C VAL A 38 -3.44 -7.05 -11.64
N ASN A 39 -2.31 -6.52 -12.13
CA ASN A 39 -1.02 -7.21 -12.07
C ASN A 39 -0.36 -7.11 -10.69
N THR A 40 -0.74 -6.13 -9.86
CA THR A 40 -0.13 -5.89 -8.54
C THR A 40 -1.10 -6.00 -7.38
N ALA A 41 -2.41 -5.99 -7.62
CA ALA A 41 -3.45 -6.12 -6.58
C ALA A 41 -3.33 -7.44 -5.79
N SER A 42 -3.53 -7.42 -4.47
CA SER A 42 -3.47 -8.66 -3.68
C SER A 42 -4.61 -9.63 -4.03
N PRO A 43 -4.49 -10.93 -3.73
CA PRO A 43 -5.56 -11.90 -3.95
C PRO A 43 -6.88 -11.50 -3.26
N GLU A 44 -6.81 -10.97 -2.04
CA GLU A 44 -7.97 -10.49 -1.28
C GLU A 44 -8.64 -9.32 -1.99
N LEU A 45 -7.86 -8.39 -2.54
CA LEU A 45 -8.38 -7.27 -3.30
C LEU A 45 -9.02 -7.74 -4.60
N LEU A 46 -8.43 -8.70 -5.30
CA LEU A 46 -9.03 -9.28 -6.51
C LEU A 46 -10.38 -9.95 -6.21
N ALA A 47 -10.45 -10.76 -5.15
CA ALA A 47 -11.69 -11.42 -4.72
C ALA A 47 -12.77 -10.41 -4.29
N ALA A 48 -12.37 -9.28 -3.70
CA ALA A 48 -13.29 -8.20 -3.33
C ALA A 48 -13.80 -7.40 -4.54
N LEU A 49 -12.97 -7.22 -5.57
CA LEU A 49 -13.32 -6.43 -6.77
C LEU A 49 -14.17 -7.21 -7.77
N VAL A 50 -13.91 -8.51 -7.91
CA VAL A 50 -14.62 -9.36 -8.88
C VAL A 50 -15.75 -10.11 -8.17
N GLN A 51 -16.98 -9.71 -8.46
CA GLN A 51 -18.16 -10.37 -7.90
C GLN A 51 -18.17 -11.87 -8.23
N GLY A 52 -18.24 -12.71 -7.20
CA GLY A 52 -18.27 -14.17 -7.34
C GLY A 52 -16.91 -14.83 -7.53
N LEU A 53 -15.81 -14.07 -7.46
CA LEU A 53 -14.46 -14.65 -7.40
C LEU A 53 -14.14 -15.06 -5.96
N ASP A 54 -13.90 -16.36 -5.74
CA ASP A 54 -13.46 -16.85 -4.45
C ASP A 54 -11.96 -16.60 -4.22
N LEU A 55 -11.56 -16.59 -2.95
CA LEU A 55 -10.17 -16.35 -2.57
C LEU A 55 -9.19 -17.40 -3.13
N PRO A 56 -9.50 -18.72 -3.13
CA PRO A 56 -8.61 -19.72 -3.73
C PRO A 56 -8.36 -19.50 -5.22
N THR A 57 -9.38 -19.13 -6.00
CA THR A 57 -9.19 -18.82 -7.42
C THR A 57 -8.39 -17.53 -7.60
N ALA A 58 -8.64 -16.51 -6.77
CA ALA A 58 -7.87 -15.27 -6.80
C ALA A 58 -6.38 -15.50 -6.50
N GLN A 59 -6.06 -16.37 -5.54
CA GLN A 59 -4.69 -16.77 -5.22
C GLN A 59 -4.01 -17.45 -6.41
N ARG A 60 -4.68 -18.42 -7.05
CA ARG A 60 -4.16 -19.07 -8.27
C ARG A 60 -3.88 -18.07 -9.39
N ILE A 61 -4.79 -17.12 -9.61
CA ILE A 61 -4.61 -16.05 -10.62
C ILE A 61 -3.40 -15.18 -10.26
N ALA A 62 -3.24 -14.82 -8.98
CA ALA A 62 -2.13 -14.03 -8.49
C ALA A 62 -0.77 -14.74 -8.62
N GLU A 63 -0.73 -16.05 -8.47
CA GLU A 63 0.45 -16.89 -8.70
C GLU A 63 0.79 -16.99 -10.19
N GLU A 64 -0.20 -17.26 -11.04
CA GLU A 64 0.00 -17.38 -12.50
C GLU A 64 0.61 -16.12 -13.11
N ARG A 65 0.15 -14.93 -12.67
CA ARG A 65 0.67 -13.66 -13.19
C ARG A 65 2.11 -13.35 -12.78
N LEU A 66 2.67 -14.02 -11.75
CA LEU A 66 4.09 -13.85 -11.39
C LEU A 66 5.01 -14.32 -12.52
N GLY A 67 4.61 -15.41 -13.21
CA GLY A 67 5.34 -15.91 -14.38
C GLY A 67 4.93 -15.20 -15.67
N LYS A 68 3.63 -14.89 -15.84
CA LYS A 68 3.11 -14.24 -17.05
C LYS A 68 2.10 -13.13 -16.70
N PRO A 69 2.55 -11.88 -16.54
CA PRO A 69 1.65 -10.74 -16.31
C PRO A 69 0.63 -10.57 -17.43
N PHE A 70 -0.52 -9.98 -17.10
CA PHE A 70 -1.57 -9.68 -18.08
C PHE A 70 -1.14 -8.51 -18.97
N SER A 71 -1.25 -8.70 -20.29
CA SER A 71 -0.94 -7.68 -21.30
C SER A 71 -1.99 -6.59 -21.40
N ASP A 72 -3.24 -6.95 -21.13
CA ASP A 72 -4.43 -6.12 -21.25
C ASP A 72 -5.54 -6.66 -20.33
N ILE A 73 -6.60 -5.88 -20.17
CA ILE A 73 -7.70 -6.23 -19.28
C ILE A 73 -8.51 -7.45 -19.76
N ASN A 74 -8.52 -7.73 -21.07
CA ASN A 74 -9.23 -8.89 -21.62
C ASN A 74 -8.49 -10.19 -21.28
N ALA A 75 -7.15 -10.15 -21.28
CA ALA A 75 -6.31 -11.26 -20.82
C ALA A 75 -6.61 -11.61 -19.36
N PHE A 76 -6.78 -10.60 -18.49
CA PHE A 76 -7.24 -10.82 -17.10
C PHE A 76 -8.66 -11.41 -17.06
N LYS A 77 -9.61 -10.82 -17.80
CA LYS A 77 -11.00 -11.30 -17.86
C LYS A 77 -11.09 -12.77 -18.27
N SER A 78 -10.23 -13.23 -19.17
CA SER A 78 -10.19 -14.63 -19.62
C SER A 78 -9.83 -15.65 -18.52
N LYS A 79 -9.20 -15.20 -17.43
CA LYS A 79 -8.84 -16.05 -16.28
C LYS A 79 -9.92 -16.17 -15.23
N LEU A 80 -10.93 -15.32 -15.30
CA LEU A 80 -12.01 -15.29 -14.33
C LEU A 80 -13.04 -16.37 -14.65
N PRO A 81 -13.71 -16.93 -13.61
CA PRO A 81 -14.75 -17.93 -13.82
C PRO A 81 -15.87 -17.39 -14.72
N GLN A 82 -16.42 -18.24 -15.58
CA GLN A 82 -17.58 -17.89 -16.41
C GLN A 82 -18.78 -17.64 -15.48
N GLY A 83 -19.38 -16.45 -15.56
CA GLY A 83 -20.43 -16.01 -14.65
C GLY A 83 -21.11 -14.74 -15.16
N PRO A 84 -22.12 -14.22 -14.43
CA PRO A 84 -22.83 -13.00 -14.82
C PRO A 84 -21.83 -11.86 -15.10
N THR A 85 -22.17 -11.02 -16.07
CA THR A 85 -21.31 -9.98 -16.66
C THR A 85 -20.35 -9.35 -15.66
N GLN A 86 -19.09 -9.80 -15.69
CA GLN A 86 -18.06 -9.27 -14.81
C GLN A 86 -17.71 -7.85 -15.27
N THR A 87 -18.06 -6.87 -14.46
CA THR A 87 -17.69 -5.47 -14.69
C THR A 87 -16.20 -5.30 -14.47
N MET A 88 -15.50 -4.79 -15.48
CA MET A 88 -14.07 -4.45 -15.40
C MET A 88 -13.84 -2.98 -15.02
N ALA A 89 -14.90 -2.29 -14.58
CA ALA A 89 -14.84 -0.89 -14.21
C ALA A 89 -13.86 -0.67 -13.03
N GLY A 90 -13.02 0.35 -13.14
CA GLY A 90 -12.03 0.68 -12.10
C GLY A 90 -10.83 -0.26 -12.05
N MET A 91 -10.62 -1.14 -13.03
CA MET A 91 -9.44 -2.00 -13.14
C MET A 91 -8.63 -1.69 -14.41
N ASP A 92 -7.33 -1.89 -14.35
CA ASP A 92 -6.40 -1.78 -15.47
C ASP A 92 -5.19 -2.72 -15.23
N VAL A 93 -4.33 -2.93 -16.23
CA VAL A 93 -3.08 -3.68 -16.13
C VAL A 93 -1.86 -2.78 -15.95
N LYS A 94 -2.06 -1.46 -15.98
CA LYS A 94 -1.02 -0.43 -15.86
C LYS A 94 -1.32 0.50 -14.69
N THR A 95 -0.27 1.13 -14.20
CA THR A 95 -0.33 2.25 -13.27
C THR A 95 0.69 3.29 -13.68
N ASP A 96 0.40 4.55 -13.40
CA ASP A 96 1.33 5.67 -13.52
C ASP A 96 1.83 6.15 -12.16
N PHE A 97 1.35 5.58 -11.06
CA PHE A 97 1.77 5.92 -9.71
C PHE A 97 2.65 4.83 -9.10
N PHE A 98 3.73 5.26 -8.46
CA PHE A 98 4.69 4.37 -7.82
C PHE A 98 5.07 4.93 -6.45
N LEU A 99 4.94 4.10 -5.41
CA LEU A 99 5.48 4.43 -4.10
C LEU A 99 6.91 3.88 -4.01
N VAL A 100 7.87 4.77 -3.79
CA VAL A 100 9.26 4.42 -3.55
C VAL A 100 9.51 4.47 -2.06
N VAL A 101 9.97 3.36 -1.49
CA VAL A 101 10.46 3.29 -0.11
C VAL A 101 11.98 3.28 -0.17
N LEU A 102 12.61 4.21 0.53
CA LEU A 102 14.07 4.35 0.61
C LEU A 102 14.54 4.03 2.02
N ASP A 103 15.42 3.05 2.14
CA ASP A 103 16.17 2.78 3.37
C ASP A 103 17.59 3.31 3.20
N THR A 104 17.92 4.34 3.98
CA THR A 104 19.22 5.04 3.91
C THR A 104 19.98 4.83 5.20
N SER A 105 21.16 4.23 5.13
CA SER A 105 22.07 4.10 6.26
C SER A 105 23.29 5.02 6.11
N ILE A 106 23.50 5.91 7.09
CA ILE A 106 24.69 6.77 7.16
C ILE A 106 25.33 6.60 8.53
N ARG A 107 26.46 5.91 8.59
CA ARG A 107 27.18 5.55 9.82
C ARG A 107 26.29 4.81 10.81
N ARG A 108 25.74 5.52 11.80
CA ARG A 108 24.87 5.00 12.88
C ARG A 108 23.42 5.43 12.75
N HIS A 109 23.06 6.11 11.66
CA HIS A 109 21.70 6.59 11.42
C HIS A 109 21.05 5.80 10.29
N GLU A 110 19.97 5.10 10.60
CA GLU A 110 19.13 4.42 9.64
C GLU A 110 17.85 5.22 9.44
N ARG A 111 17.66 5.79 8.26
CA ARG A 111 16.49 6.59 7.93
C ARG A 111 15.69 5.90 6.84
N ARG A 112 14.40 5.69 7.11
CA ARG A 112 13.42 5.31 6.10
C ARG A 112 12.73 6.56 5.56
N SER A 113 12.53 6.64 4.25
CA SER A 113 11.68 7.66 3.64
C SER A 113 10.82 7.08 2.54
N GLU A 114 9.73 7.77 2.24
CA GLU A 114 8.77 7.38 1.22
C GLU A 114 8.63 8.51 0.22
N ALA A 115 8.47 8.20 -1.07
CA ALA A 115 8.17 9.15 -2.11
C ALA A 115 7.11 8.60 -3.05
N LEU A 116 6.08 9.40 -3.36
CA LEU A 116 5.13 9.08 -4.42
C LEU A 116 5.61 9.70 -5.73
N LEU A 117 5.80 8.84 -6.72
CA LEU A 117 6.14 9.22 -8.07
C LEU A 117 4.92 9.11 -8.97
N GLN A 118 4.83 10.01 -9.95
CA GLN A 118 3.89 9.92 -11.06
C GLN A 118 4.66 9.89 -12.37
N ARG A 119 4.34 8.92 -13.23
CA ARG A 119 4.80 8.87 -14.60
C ARG A 119 3.84 9.67 -15.47
N LEU A 120 4.38 10.63 -16.22
CA LEU A 120 3.62 11.44 -17.16
C LEU A 120 3.50 10.71 -18.51
N PRO A 121 2.52 11.10 -19.37
CA PRO A 121 2.39 10.54 -20.72
C PRO A 121 3.66 10.68 -21.58
N SER A 122 4.50 11.68 -21.29
CA SER A 122 5.81 11.89 -21.91
C SER A 122 6.88 10.86 -21.52
N LYS A 123 6.55 9.85 -20.70
CA LYS A 123 7.46 8.89 -20.07
C LYS A 123 8.46 9.51 -19.08
N THR A 124 8.27 10.77 -18.71
CA THR A 124 9.02 11.42 -17.63
C THR A 124 8.39 11.06 -16.29
N THR A 125 9.20 10.83 -15.26
CA THR A 125 8.73 10.59 -13.90
C THR A 125 8.93 11.85 -13.06
N THR A 126 7.90 12.26 -12.33
CA THR A 126 7.94 13.38 -11.39
C THR A 126 7.69 12.89 -9.96
N VAL A 127 8.29 13.58 -8.99
CA VAL A 127 8.04 13.35 -7.56
C VAL A 127 6.85 14.21 -7.14
N ILE A 128 5.77 13.58 -6.68
CA ILE A 128 4.59 14.29 -6.16
C ILE A 128 4.85 14.76 -4.74
N TRP A 129 5.35 13.87 -3.90
CA TRP A 129 5.74 14.18 -2.53
C TRP A 129 6.87 13.27 -2.07
N HIS A 130 7.59 13.71 -1.06
CA HIS A 130 8.61 12.93 -0.34
C HIS A 130 8.43 13.18 1.16
N ARG A 131 8.27 12.10 1.92
CA ARG A 131 8.09 12.13 3.37
C ARG A 131 9.18 11.29 4.04
N PRO A 132 10.10 11.92 4.78
CA PRO A 132 10.97 11.16 5.66
C PRO A 132 10.17 10.59 6.83
N GLN A 133 10.32 9.30 7.10
CA GLN A 133 9.76 8.71 8.30
C GLN A 133 10.69 9.04 9.48
N PRO A 134 10.13 9.41 10.65
CA PRO A 134 10.94 9.62 11.83
C PRO A 134 11.66 8.31 12.19
N LEU A 135 12.90 8.42 12.66
CA LEU A 135 13.67 7.29 13.15
C LEU A 135 12.88 6.67 14.32
N ILE A 136 12.38 5.45 14.19
CA ILE A 136 11.90 4.69 15.35
C ILE A 136 13.15 4.18 16.06
N GLY A 137 13.77 5.07 16.83
CA GLY A 137 15.04 4.84 17.52
C GLY A 137 15.07 5.62 18.82
N GLY A 138 14.40 5.07 19.83
CA GLY A 138 14.32 5.64 21.17
C GLY A 138 13.22 4.95 21.96
N GLY A 139 13.34 3.63 22.17
CA GLY A 139 12.52 2.97 23.18
C GLY A 139 12.68 3.72 24.50
N LEU A 140 11.57 4.06 25.15
CA LEU A 140 11.58 4.38 26.57
C LEU A 140 12.18 3.16 27.29
N GLN A 141 13.46 3.21 27.63
CA GLN A 141 13.93 2.52 28.83
C GLN A 141 13.43 3.36 30.02
N PRO A 142 12.67 2.78 30.97
CA PRO A 142 12.46 3.46 32.24
C PRO A 142 13.85 3.68 32.85
N SER A 143 14.15 4.93 33.22
CA SER A 143 15.33 5.25 34.00
C SER A 143 15.24 4.48 35.30
N SER A 144 16.00 3.39 35.42
CA SER A 144 16.31 2.80 36.72
C SER A 144 17.10 3.85 37.49
N GLY A 145 16.38 4.60 38.33
CA GLY A 145 16.99 5.37 39.39
C GLY A 145 17.73 4.40 40.28
N SER A 146 19.05 4.38 40.17
CA SER A 146 19.91 3.87 41.22
C SER A 146 20.10 5.02 42.20
N ASP A 147 19.29 5.01 43.27
CA ASP A 147 19.59 5.71 44.51
C ASP A 147 21.02 5.33 44.95
N GLU A 148 21.88 6.34 45.09
CA GLU A 148 23.07 6.25 45.95
C GLU A 148 22.61 6.09 47.40
N PRO A 149 23.20 5.18 48.18
CA PRO A 149 23.38 5.38 49.60
C PRO A 149 24.75 6.01 49.85
N ASP A 150 24.70 7.24 50.35
CA ASP A 150 25.76 7.89 51.14
C ASP A 150 26.13 7.00 52.33
N GLU A 151 27.37 6.49 52.36
CA GLU A 151 28.05 6.12 53.61
C GLU A 151 29.48 6.65 53.61
N SER A 152 29.59 7.92 54.01
CA SER A 152 30.47 8.38 55.10
C SER A 152 31.43 7.33 55.71
N ARG A 153 32.74 7.45 55.44
CA ARG A 153 33.82 7.26 56.42
C ARG A 153 35.17 7.81 55.96
#